data_AF-A0A3M2AV05-F1
#
_entry.id   AF-A0A3M2AV05-F1
#
_cell.length_a   1.000
_cell.length_b   1.000
_cell.length_c   1.000
_cell.angle_alpha   90.00
_cell.angle_beta   90.00
_cell.angle_gamma   90.00
#
_symmetry.space_group_name_H-M   'P 1'
#
loop_
_entity.id
_entity.type
_entity.pdbx_description
1 polymer ?
#
loop_
_entity_poly.entity_id
_entity_poly.type
_entity_poly.pdbx_seq_one_letter_code
_entity_poly.pdbx_strand_id
1 'polypeptide(L)'
;MRVLVPALLTFAAGLVFGFAAGRGLGRAPMVPLDPDLAAYEAGLSRVLDLRPQQRADLRTLLYHYAEQRRVILDSHRAELEPELADLDARVERHILTRVLDDDQRARAAALAEPAGEPTAASLPAGPGPR
;
A
#
# COMPACT_ATOMS: atom_id res chain seq x y z
N MET A 1 -31.94 -29.54 23.40
CA MET A 1 -30.96 -28.43 23.28
C MET A 1 -29.58 -28.89 23.76
N ARG A 2 -28.76 -29.51 22.88
CA ARG A 2 -27.44 -30.06 23.25
C ARG A 2 -26.49 -30.16 22.05
N VAL A 3 -26.10 -29.04 21.42
CA VAL A 3 -24.97 -29.06 20.45
C VAL A 3 -24.28 -27.69 20.23
N LEU A 4 -24.46 -26.71 21.12
CA LEU A 4 -23.93 -25.35 20.89
C LEU A 4 -22.55 -25.07 21.52
N VAL A 5 -22.00 -26.03 22.27
CA VAL A 5 -20.76 -25.85 23.04
C VAL A 5 -19.47 -26.25 22.29
N PRO A 6 -19.42 -27.30 21.43
CA PRO A 6 -18.12 -27.74 20.90
C PRO A 6 -17.57 -26.82 19.80
N ALA A 7 -18.43 -26.07 19.08
CA ALA A 7 -17.98 -25.16 18.02
C ALA A 7 -17.27 -23.90 18.55
N LEU A 8 -17.55 -23.48 19.79
CA LEU A 8 -16.90 -22.31 20.38
C LEU A 8 -15.46 -22.61 20.82
N LEU A 9 -15.16 -23.87 21.18
CA LEU A 9 -13.84 -24.27 21.65
C LEU A 9 -12.82 -24.43 20.51
N THR A 10 -13.24 -24.87 19.32
CA THR A 10 -12.36 -24.91 18.14
C THR A 10 -12.03 -23.52 17.60
N PHE A 11 -12.94 -22.56 17.72
CA PHE A 11 -12.68 -21.18 17.31
C PHE A 11 -11.64 -20.49 18.20
N ALA A 12 -11.69 -20.73 19.52
CA ALA A 12 -10.69 -20.21 20.46
C ALA A 12 -9.30 -20.85 20.27
N ALA A 13 -9.23 -22.14 19.93
CA ALA A 13 -7.96 -22.81 19.66
C ALA A 13 -7.30 -22.35 18.35
N GLY A 14 -8.08 -22.06 17.31
CA GLY A 14 -7.57 -21.52 16.04
C GLY A 14 -7.05 -20.08 16.15
N LEU A 15 -7.68 -19.25 17.00
CA LEU A 15 -7.38 -17.82 17.08
C LEU A 15 -6.09 -17.52 17.86
N VAL A 16 -5.72 -18.35 18.83
CA VAL A 16 -4.44 -18.20 19.57
C VAL A 16 -3.26 -18.71 18.75
N PHE A 17 -3.44 -19.75 17.93
CA PHE A 17 -2.38 -20.26 17.05
C PHE A 17 -2.07 -19.30 15.89
N GLY A 18 -3.06 -18.54 15.40
CA GLY A 18 -2.86 -17.52 14.36
C GLY A 18 -2.14 -16.25 14.84
N PHE A 19 -2.23 -15.90 16.13
CA PHE A 19 -1.65 -14.66 16.66
C PHE A 19 -0.19 -14.84 17.15
N ALA A 20 0.20 -16.04 17.59
CA ALA A 20 1.55 -16.31 18.07
C ALA A 20 2.59 -16.52 16.94
N ALA A 21 2.16 -16.91 15.74
CA ALA A 21 3.05 -17.03 14.58
C ALA A 21 3.48 -15.67 13.98
N GLY A 22 2.81 -14.57 14.36
CA GLY A 22 3.08 -13.23 13.82
C GLY A 22 4.28 -12.50 14.43
N ARG A 23 5.00 -13.08 15.41
CA ARG A 23 6.00 -12.31 16.18
C ARG A 23 7.38 -12.93 16.37
N GLY A 24 7.76 -14.02 15.70
CA GLY A 24 9.12 -14.53 15.93
C GLY A 24 9.63 -15.77 15.19
N LEU A 25 9.09 -16.17 14.04
CA LEU A 25 9.63 -17.35 13.33
C LEU A 25 9.85 -17.05 11.85
N GLY A 26 11.11 -16.80 11.50
CA GLY A 26 11.63 -16.78 10.15
C GLY A 26 11.16 -15.58 9.32
N ARG A 27 12.10 -14.72 8.90
CA ARG A 27 11.91 -14.07 7.60
C ARG A 27 11.71 -15.21 6.60
N ALA A 28 10.47 -15.50 6.25
CA ALA A 28 10.19 -16.30 5.06
C ALA A 28 11.03 -15.67 3.93
N PRO A 29 11.67 -16.47 3.06
CA PRO A 29 12.38 -15.92 1.93
C PRO A 29 11.40 -15.02 1.19
N MET A 30 11.61 -13.70 1.29
CA MET A 30 10.74 -12.74 0.64
C MET A 30 10.97 -12.97 -0.84
N VAL A 31 9.98 -13.57 -1.50
CA VAL A 31 9.95 -13.67 -2.96
C VAL A 31 10.22 -12.25 -3.47
N PRO A 32 11.23 -12.07 -4.34
CA PRO A 32 11.56 -10.74 -4.82
C PRO A 32 10.32 -10.14 -5.50
N LEU A 33 10.04 -8.88 -5.17
CA LEU A 33 9.01 -8.12 -5.87
C LEU A 33 9.38 -8.03 -7.35
N ASP A 34 8.37 -7.96 -8.19
CA ASP A 34 8.54 -7.55 -9.58
C ASP A 34 9.33 -6.21 -9.63
N PRO A 35 10.24 -6.03 -10.62
CA PRO A 35 11.07 -4.83 -10.71
C PRO A 35 10.28 -3.51 -10.62
N ASP A 36 9.08 -3.45 -11.20
CA ASP A 36 8.27 -2.23 -11.21
C ASP A 36 7.74 -1.92 -9.80
N LEU A 37 7.28 -2.96 -9.09
CA LEU A 37 6.82 -2.82 -7.70
C LEU A 37 7.97 -2.52 -6.73
N ALA A 38 9.16 -3.08 -6.99
CA ALA A 38 10.36 -2.77 -6.23
C ALA A 38 10.78 -1.30 -6.43
N ALA A 39 10.69 -0.78 -7.66
CA ALA A 39 10.95 0.61 -7.98
C ALA A 39 9.91 1.54 -7.31
N TYR A 40 8.63 1.17 -7.35
CA TYR A 40 7.57 1.88 -6.65
C TYR A 40 7.82 1.92 -5.13
N GLU A 41 8.13 0.78 -4.51
CA GLU A 41 8.47 0.70 -3.08
C GLU A 41 9.65 1.62 -2.74
N ALA A 42 10.71 1.59 -3.53
CA ALA A 42 11.90 2.40 -3.33
C ALA A 42 11.61 3.90 -3.47
N GLY A 43 10.80 4.27 -4.48
CA GLY A 43 10.36 5.64 -4.71
C GLY A 43 9.54 6.17 -3.53
N LEU A 44 8.50 5.44 -3.14
CA LEU A 44 7.65 5.82 -2.01
C LEU A 44 8.43 5.87 -0.69
N SER A 45 9.31 4.89 -0.47
CA SER A 45 10.19 4.84 0.70
C SER A 45 11.08 6.07 0.82
N ARG A 46 11.64 6.52 -0.31
CA ARG A 46 12.53 7.69 -0.34
C ARG A 46 11.75 9.00 -0.19
N VAL A 47 10.63 9.14 -0.89
CA VAL A 47 9.86 10.39 -0.94
C VAL A 47 9.17 10.67 0.39
N LEU A 48 8.65 9.63 1.05
CA LEU A 48 7.92 9.76 2.32
C LEU A 48 8.76 9.43 3.56
N ASP A 49 10.04 9.08 3.37
CA ASP A 49 10.95 8.65 4.44
C ASP A 49 10.33 7.53 5.29
N LEU A 50 9.99 6.41 4.64
CA LEU A 50 9.32 5.30 5.30
C LEU A 50 10.26 4.57 6.26
N ARG A 51 9.81 4.36 7.50
CA ARG A 51 10.54 3.62 8.52
C ARG A 51 10.72 2.15 8.10
N PRO A 52 11.73 1.42 8.62
CA PRO A 52 11.96 0.02 8.27
C PRO A 52 10.73 -0.89 8.41
N GLN A 53 9.91 -0.68 9.44
CA GLN A 53 8.67 -1.43 9.62
C GLN A 53 7.63 -1.11 8.55
N GLN A 54 7.41 0.18 8.25
CA GLN A 54 6.47 0.62 7.20
C GLN A 54 6.89 0.08 5.82
N ARG A 55 8.20 0.02 5.55
CA ARG A 55 8.74 -0.58 4.31
C ARG A 55 8.47 -2.07 4.24
N ALA A 56 8.61 -2.80 5.35
CA ALA A 56 8.28 -4.21 5.41
C ALA A 56 6.77 -4.46 5.20
N ASP A 57 5.92 -3.63 5.82
CA ASP A 57 4.47 -3.68 5.67
C ASP A 57 4.06 -3.37 4.21
N LEU A 58 4.64 -2.33 3.61
CA LEU A 58 4.46 -1.97 2.21
C LEU A 58 4.88 -3.11 1.27
N ARG A 59 6.08 -3.68 1.46
CA ARG A 59 6.55 -4.80 0.64
C ARG A 59 5.60 -6.00 0.72
N THR A 60 5.09 -6.31 1.91
CA THR A 60 4.13 -7.41 2.10
C THR A 60 2.83 -7.13 1.35
N LEU A 61 2.33 -5.89 1.43
CA LEU A 61 1.13 -5.48 0.70
C LEU A 61 1.33 -5.57 -0.82
N LEU A 62 2.45 -5.09 -1.35
CA LEU A 62 2.77 -5.13 -2.78
C LEU A 62 2.93 -6.56 -3.30
N TYR A 63 3.45 -7.47 -2.48
CA TYR A 63 3.51 -8.89 -2.83
C TYR A 63 2.10 -9.48 -3.01
N HIS A 64 1.20 -9.22 -2.06
CA HIS A 64 -0.19 -9.68 -2.16
C HIS A 64 -0.94 -9.04 -3.33
N TYR A 65 -0.69 -7.76 -3.59
CA TYR A 65 -1.21 -7.06 -4.77
C TYR A 65 -0.80 -7.76 -6.06
N ALA A 66 0.49 -8.11 -6.21
CA ALA A 66 1.00 -8.78 -7.40
C ALA A 66 0.32 -10.14 -7.64
N GLU A 67 0.16 -10.94 -6.59
CA GLU A 67 -0.53 -12.24 -6.68
C GLU A 67 -2.01 -12.05 -7.04
N GLN A 68 -2.71 -11.10 -6.44
CA GLN A 68 -4.12 -10.82 -6.76
C GLN A 68 -4.29 -10.31 -8.19
N ARG A 69 -3.41 -9.41 -8.63
CA ARG A 69 -3.39 -8.89 -9.99
C ARG A 69 -3.17 -10.01 -11.00
N ARG A 70 -2.25 -10.94 -10.74
CA ARG A 70 -2.03 -12.11 -11.59
C ARG A 70 -3.29 -12.97 -11.70
N VAL A 71 -3.93 -13.28 -10.57
CA VAL A 71 -5.17 -14.07 -10.55
C VAL A 71 -6.29 -13.42 -11.37
N ILE A 72 -6.45 -12.09 -11.29
CA ILE A 72 -7.44 -11.36 -12.08
C ILE A 72 -7.12 -11.50 -13.57
N LEU A 73 -5.88 -11.21 -13.97
CA LEU A 73 -5.44 -11.29 -15.37
C LEU A 73 -5.58 -12.71 -15.95
N ASP A 74 -5.26 -13.74 -15.17
CA ASP A 74 -5.37 -15.15 -15.57
C ASP A 74 -6.82 -15.64 -15.64
N SER A 75 -7.78 -14.90 -15.08
CA SER A 75 -9.17 -15.34 -15.00
C SER A 75 -9.96 -15.26 -16.32
N HIS A 76 -9.38 -14.67 -17.37
CA HIS A 76 -9.96 -14.54 -18.72
C HIS A 76 -11.41 -14.02 -18.75
N ARG A 77 -11.80 -13.20 -17.76
CA ARG A 77 -13.15 -12.62 -17.68
C ARG A 77 -13.27 -11.42 -18.62
N ALA A 78 -14.51 -11.07 -18.99
CA ALA A 78 -14.79 -9.89 -19.79
C ALA A 78 -14.57 -8.56 -19.03
N GLU A 79 -14.58 -8.59 -17.69
CA GLU A 79 -14.59 -7.41 -16.81
C GLU A 79 -13.27 -7.25 -16.03
N LEU A 80 -12.12 -7.33 -16.72
CA LEU A 80 -10.80 -7.21 -16.05
C LEU A 80 -10.52 -5.79 -15.54
N GLU A 81 -10.79 -4.77 -16.36
CA GLU A 81 -10.54 -3.37 -16.02
C GLU A 81 -11.18 -2.91 -14.69
N PRO A 82 -12.49 -3.11 -14.45
CA PRO A 82 -13.10 -2.71 -13.19
C PRO A 82 -12.55 -3.49 -11.99
N GLU A 83 -12.27 -4.79 -12.13
CA GLU A 83 -11.68 -5.60 -11.05
C GLU A 83 -10.26 -5.12 -10.68
N LEU A 84 -9.47 -4.73 -11.68
CA LEU A 84 -8.13 -4.16 -11.48
C LEU A 84 -8.20 -2.77 -10.84
N ALA A 85 -9.07 -1.89 -11.32
CA ALA A 85 -9.26 -0.56 -10.74
C ALA A 85 -9.70 -0.64 -9.27
N ASP A 86 -10.60 -1.56 -8.95
CA ASP A 86 -11.03 -1.83 -7.57
C ASP A 86 -9.88 -2.37 -6.71
N LEU A 87 -9.03 -3.24 -7.27
CA LEU A 87 -7.85 -3.73 -6.58
C LEU A 87 -6.86 -2.60 -6.29
N ASP A 88 -6.56 -1.77 -7.28
CA ASP A 88 -5.65 -0.63 -7.16
C ASP A 88 -6.15 0.35 -6.08
N ALA A 89 -7.44 0.71 -6.11
CA ALA A 89 -8.05 1.60 -5.12
C ALA A 89 -8.01 1.03 -3.70
N ARG A 90 -8.20 -0.28 -3.53
CA ARG A 90 -8.08 -0.93 -2.21
C ARG A 90 -6.66 -0.89 -1.69
N VAL A 91 -5.67 -1.15 -2.54
CA VAL A 91 -4.26 -1.14 -2.15
C VAL A 91 -3.82 0.28 -1.79
N GLU A 92 -4.16 1.27 -2.61
CA GLU A 92 -3.88 2.68 -2.34
C GLU A 92 -4.46 3.10 -0.98
N ARG A 93 -5.74 2.78 -0.73
CA ARG A 93 -6.38 3.06 0.56
C ARG A 93 -5.66 2.38 1.72
N HIS A 94 -5.17 1.15 1.54
CA HIS A 94 -4.46 0.43 2.57
C HIS A 94 -3.11 1.08 2.88
N ILE A 95 -2.37 1.51 1.85
CA ILE A 95 -1.13 2.27 2.01
C ILE A 95 -1.41 3.53 2.84
N LEU A 96 -2.38 4.34 2.42
CA LEU A 96 -2.72 5.59 3.10
C LEU A 96 -3.13 5.37 4.56
N THR A 97 -3.97 4.36 4.85
CA THR A 97 -4.57 4.21 6.18
C THR A 97 -3.80 3.34 7.16
N ARG A 98 -2.91 2.47 6.68
CA ARG A 98 -2.22 1.47 7.52
C ARG A 98 -0.71 1.54 7.45
N VAL A 99 -0.14 2.00 6.33
CA VAL A 99 1.32 2.08 6.17
C VAL A 99 1.81 3.47 6.55
N LEU A 100 1.15 4.51 6.05
CA LEU A 100 1.55 5.89 6.27
C LEU A 100 1.02 6.41 7.62
N ASP A 101 1.81 7.26 8.27
CA ASP A 101 1.34 8.10 9.35
C ASP A 101 0.71 9.41 8.84
N ASP A 102 0.21 10.24 9.76
CA ASP A 102 -0.54 11.46 9.44
C ASP A 102 0.32 12.46 8.65
N ASP A 103 1.58 12.65 9.04
CA ASP A 103 2.51 13.57 8.38
C ASP A 103 2.91 13.07 6.99
N GLN A 104 3.12 11.76 6.83
CA GLN A 104 3.38 11.13 5.53
C GLN A 104 2.17 11.21 4.60
N ARG A 105 0.96 11.03 5.12
CA ARG A 105 -0.27 11.22 4.34
C ARG A 105 -0.43 12.64 3.83
N ALA A 106 -0.17 13.64 4.69
CA ALA A 106 -0.22 15.04 4.29
C ALA A 106 0.78 15.34 3.17
N ARG A 107 2.01 14.80 3.26
CA ARG A 107 3.02 14.91 2.21
C ARG A 107 2.61 14.19 0.93
N ALA A 108 2.03 13.00 1.02
CA ALA A 108 1.53 12.26 -0.14
C ALA A 108 0.42 13.04 -0.87
N ALA A 109 -0.51 13.65 -0.13
CA ALA A 109 -1.55 14.50 -0.72
C ALA A 109 -0.95 15.73 -1.43
N ALA A 110 0.03 16.40 -0.82
CA ALA A 110 0.70 17.55 -1.43
C ALA A 110 1.46 17.22 -2.72
N LEU A 111 1.88 15.97 -2.89
CA LEU A 111 2.53 15.48 -4.13
C LEU A 111 1.53 15.07 -5.22
N ALA A 112 0.31 14.69 -4.82
CA ALA A 112 -0.76 14.35 -5.74
C ALA A 112 -1.39 15.59 -6.38
N GLU A 113 -1.32 16.74 -5.69
CA GLU A 113 -1.67 18.03 -6.27
C GLU A 113 -0.69 18.33 -7.42
N PRO A 114 -1.18 18.62 -8.65
CA PRO A 114 -0.31 19.02 -9.74
C PRO A 114 0.43 20.27 -9.28
N ALA A 115 1.77 20.21 -9.29
CA ALA A 115 2.62 21.34 -8.96
C ALA A 115 2.07 22.56 -9.72
N GLY A 116 1.46 23.48 -8.98
CA GLY A 116 0.72 24.60 -9.57
C GLY A 116 1.59 25.24 -10.63
N GLU A 117 1.04 25.42 -11.83
CA GLU A 117 1.69 26.19 -12.87
C GLU A 117 2.30 27.44 -12.23
N PRO A 118 3.59 27.75 -12.46
CA PRO A 118 4.17 28.98 -11.97
C PRO A 118 3.35 30.11 -12.58
N THR A 119 2.45 30.71 -11.81
CA THR A 119 1.63 31.80 -12.27
C THR A 119 2.60 32.90 -12.65
N ALA A 120 2.60 33.32 -13.92
CA ALA A 120 3.49 34.33 -14.49
C ALA A 120 3.38 35.74 -13.84
N ALA A 121 2.75 35.85 -12.68
CA ALA A 121 2.56 37.05 -11.89
C ALA A 121 3.70 37.33 -10.88
N SER A 122 4.71 36.47 -10.75
CA SER A 122 5.89 36.69 -9.88
C SER A 122 7.19 36.98 -10.66
N LEU A 123 7.09 37.64 -11.81
CA LEU A 123 8.26 38.35 -12.35
C LEU A 123 8.39 39.69 -11.61
N PRO A 124 9.49 39.96 -10.90
CA PRO A 124 9.72 41.29 -10.35
C PRO A 124 9.78 42.27 -11.52
N ALA A 125 8.97 43.32 -11.47
CA ALA A 125 9.01 44.41 -12.42
C ALA A 125 10.44 44.97 -12.45
N GLY A 126 11.18 44.66 -13.51
CA GLY A 126 12.50 45.22 -13.76
C GLY A 126 12.41 46.75 -13.82
N PRO A 127 13.46 47.46 -13.38
CA PRO A 127 13.42 48.92 -13.32
C PRO A 127 13.24 49.48 -14.73
N GLY A 128 12.22 50.32 -14.90
CA GLY A 128 11.94 51.00 -16.16
C GLY A 128 13.12 51.89 -16.58
N PRO A 129 13.38 52.04 -17.89
CA PRO A 129 14.50 52.83 -18.37
C PRO A 129 14.18 54.32 -18.21
N ARG A 130 15.04 55.04 -17.48
CA ARG A 130 15.34 56.45 -17.72
C ARG A 130 16.82 56.70 -17.47
#